data_AF-A0A507FL09-F1
#
_entry.id   AF-A0A507FL09-F1
#
_cell.length_a   1.000
_cell.length_b   1.000
_cell.length_c   1.000
_cell.angle_alpha   90.00
_cell.angle_beta   90.00
_cell.angle_gamma   90.00
#
_symmetry.space_group_name_H-M   'P 1'
#
loop_
_entity.id
_entity.type
_entity.pdbx_description
1 polymer ?
#
loop_
_entity_poly.entity_id
_entity_poly.type
_entity_poly.pdbx_seq_one_letter_code
_entity_poly.pdbx_strand_id
1 'polypeptide(L)'
;MLADHQGKQQLKATDIEPGTIAAAVSFAIDSGTGIADIVSMIRSYYDSAEPAAGCTEAIQAISDGLSSSDFARTRSTLAVLDTLYKNCGSPFAVALTQDLDAFKNFIESPNTNAENRRQLLGMIAEWVVLDMDKSVHKHLDLTPKLRHFFEALVRAGYEFPLEHTEQLPPGTLERLRAENNAAWRGLFGVRFKSVR
;
A
#
# COMPACT_ATOMS: atom_id res chain seq x y z
N MET A 1 12.77 -48.01 20.25
CA MET A 1 11.99 -46.82 20.65
C MET A 1 12.95 -45.85 21.31
N LEU A 2 13.38 -44.82 20.61
CA LEU A 2 14.00 -43.61 21.15
C LEU A 2 13.73 -42.54 20.10
N ALA A 3 12.72 -41.71 20.36
CA ALA A 3 12.37 -40.57 19.54
C ALA A 3 13.22 -39.40 20.00
N ASP A 4 14.16 -38.96 19.16
CA ASP A 4 14.86 -37.69 19.33
C ASP A 4 13.88 -36.54 19.07
N HIS A 5 13.56 -35.81 20.14
CA HIS A 5 12.86 -34.54 20.05
C HIS A 5 13.81 -33.50 19.47
N GLN A 6 13.66 -33.22 18.17
CA GLN A 6 14.21 -32.02 17.55
C GLN A 6 13.62 -30.78 18.22
N GLY A 7 14.47 -30.06 18.95
CA GLY A 7 14.17 -28.74 19.49
C GLY A 7 13.91 -27.76 18.36
N LYS A 8 12.67 -27.30 18.23
CA LYS A 8 12.33 -26.10 17.47
C LYS A 8 12.94 -24.91 18.20
N GLN A 9 14.12 -24.46 17.77
CA GLN A 9 14.60 -23.13 18.11
C GLN A 9 13.65 -22.12 17.45
N GLN A 10 12.79 -21.50 18.26
CA GLN A 10 12.20 -20.21 17.92
C GLN A 10 13.35 -19.21 17.87
N LEU A 11 13.77 -18.84 16.66
CA LEU A 11 14.59 -17.67 16.43
C LEU A 11 13.80 -16.46 16.97
N LYS A 12 14.30 -15.86 18.05
CA LYS A 12 13.78 -14.60 18.57
C LYS A 12 14.19 -13.48 17.61
N ALA A 13 13.29 -12.52 17.41
CA ALA A 13 13.48 -11.33 16.55
C ALA A 13 14.62 -10.38 16.99
N THR A 14 15.51 -10.79 17.89
CA THR A 14 16.55 -9.97 18.52
C THR A 14 17.94 -10.09 17.90
N ASP A 15 18.12 -10.92 16.88
CA ASP A 15 19.43 -11.11 16.21
C ASP A 15 19.55 -10.38 14.87
N ILE A 16 18.66 -9.44 14.58
CA ILE A 16 18.79 -8.54 13.42
C ILE A 16 19.68 -7.39 13.90
N GLU A 17 20.90 -7.26 13.35
CA GLU A 17 21.67 -6.00 13.42
C GLU A 17 20.72 -4.83 13.12
N PRO A 18 20.93 -3.62 13.66
CA PRO A 18 20.08 -2.47 13.32
C PRO A 18 20.30 -2.10 11.85
N GLY A 19 19.71 -2.89 10.96
CA GLY A 19 19.66 -2.68 9.54
C GLY A 19 18.74 -1.53 9.25
N THR A 20 18.95 -0.89 8.11
CA THR A 20 18.12 0.17 7.58
C THR A 20 16.63 -0.23 7.58
N ILE A 21 15.72 0.75 7.53
CA ILE A 21 14.28 0.46 7.48
C ILE A 21 13.97 -0.40 6.24
N ALA A 22 14.69 -0.20 5.14
CA ALA A 22 14.60 -1.03 3.96
C ALA A 22 14.92 -2.52 4.20
N ALA A 23 15.95 -2.82 5.00
CA ALA A 23 16.29 -4.20 5.36
C ALA A 23 15.22 -4.84 6.24
N ALA A 24 14.70 -4.08 7.21
CA ALA A 24 13.62 -4.55 8.08
C ALA A 24 12.33 -4.83 7.27
N VAL A 25 11.96 -3.95 6.34
CA VAL A 25 10.82 -4.16 5.43
C VAL A 25 11.02 -5.40 4.58
N SER A 26 12.20 -5.58 3.98
CA SER A 26 12.50 -6.76 3.16
C SER A 26 12.38 -8.05 3.99
N PHE A 27 12.90 -8.05 5.22
CA PHE A 27 12.76 -9.17 6.14
C PHE A 27 11.28 -9.45 6.49
N ALA A 28 10.48 -8.42 6.71
CA ALA A 28 9.06 -8.58 7.01
C ALA A 28 8.26 -9.13 5.82
N ILE A 29 8.63 -8.75 4.59
CA ILE A 29 8.06 -9.31 3.35
C ILE A 29 8.34 -10.81 3.26
N ASP A 30 9.59 -11.21 3.52
CA ASP A 30 10.01 -12.60 3.34
C ASP A 30 9.58 -13.51 4.50
N SER A 31 9.54 -12.99 5.73
CA SER A 31 9.21 -13.75 6.95
C SER A 31 7.75 -13.65 7.40
N GLY A 32 7.04 -12.59 7.00
CA GLY A 32 5.71 -12.26 7.51
C GLY A 32 5.68 -11.74 8.96
N THR A 33 6.81 -11.32 9.52
CA THR A 33 6.94 -10.88 10.92
C THR A 33 7.68 -9.54 11.07
N GLY A 34 7.67 -8.93 12.26
CA GLY A 34 8.46 -7.70 12.54
C GLY A 34 7.82 -6.37 12.11
N ILE A 35 6.57 -6.37 11.64
CA ILE A 35 5.92 -5.13 11.14
C ILE A 35 5.74 -4.07 12.24
N ALA A 36 5.48 -4.47 13.49
CA ALA A 36 5.34 -3.55 14.61
C ALA A 36 6.64 -2.77 14.91
N ASP A 37 7.78 -3.45 14.76
CA ASP A 37 9.10 -2.83 14.94
C ASP A 37 9.37 -1.83 13.81
N ILE A 38 9.03 -2.18 12.56
CA ILE A 38 9.13 -1.26 11.41
C ILE A 38 8.29 0.00 11.62
N VAL A 39 7.04 -0.15 12.08
CA VAL A 39 6.16 1.01 12.38
C VAL A 39 6.83 1.92 13.42
N SER A 40 7.43 1.32 14.46
CA SER A 40 8.13 2.07 15.51
C SER A 40 9.39 2.76 14.98
N MET A 41 10.15 2.10 14.11
CA MET A 41 11.32 2.67 13.43
C MET A 41 10.93 3.84 12.53
N ILE A 42 9.89 3.72 11.69
CA ILE A 42 9.44 4.82 10.83
C ILE A 42 9.01 6.02 11.67
N ARG A 43 8.22 5.78 12.72
CA ARG A 43 7.72 6.86 13.59
C ARG A 43 8.82 7.58 14.36
N SER A 44 9.93 6.91 14.70
CA SER A 44 11.05 7.57 15.40
C SER A 44 11.74 8.64 14.53
N TYR A 45 11.60 8.57 13.20
CA TYR A 45 12.11 9.62 12.30
C TYR A 45 11.27 10.90 12.37
N TYR A 46 9.99 10.84 12.73
CA TYR A 46 9.09 11.99 12.59
C TYR A 46 9.51 13.22 13.38
N ASP A 47 10.21 13.02 14.50
CA ASP A 47 10.77 14.07 15.35
C ASP A 47 12.27 14.31 15.12
N SER A 48 12.85 13.71 14.09
CA SER A 48 14.29 13.80 13.77
C SER A 48 14.62 14.98 12.85
N ALA A 49 15.91 15.17 12.56
CA ALA A 49 16.37 16.15 11.57
C ALA A 49 15.96 15.80 10.12
N GLU A 50 15.60 14.54 9.86
CA GLU A 50 15.18 14.04 8.55
C GLU A 50 13.82 13.30 8.63
N PRO A 51 12.69 14.00 8.89
CA PRO A 51 11.40 13.37 9.17
C PRO A 51 10.85 12.44 8.08
N ALA A 52 11.29 12.63 6.84
CA ALA A 52 10.84 11.85 5.69
C ALA A 52 11.70 10.60 5.43
N ALA A 53 12.91 10.50 5.97
CA ALA A 53 13.87 9.45 5.60
C ALA A 53 13.30 8.05 5.83
N GLY A 54 12.71 7.81 7.01
CA GLY A 54 12.13 6.51 7.32
C GLY A 54 10.96 6.10 6.42
N CYS A 55 10.09 7.04 6.05
CA CYS A 55 9.02 6.77 5.08
C CYS A 55 9.59 6.45 3.69
N THR A 56 10.57 7.23 3.24
CA THR A 56 11.20 7.07 1.92
C THR A 56 11.88 5.71 1.79
N GLU A 57 12.66 5.30 2.80
CA GLU A 57 13.31 3.98 2.82
C GLU A 57 12.29 2.85 2.79
N ALA A 58 11.21 2.96 3.57
CA ALA A 58 10.16 1.95 3.59
C ALA A 58 9.45 1.84 2.23
N ILE A 59 9.08 2.97 1.62
CA ILE A 59 8.41 2.99 0.32
C ILE A 59 9.32 2.43 -0.78
N GLN A 60 10.62 2.76 -0.78
CA GLN A 60 11.54 2.18 -1.75
C GLN A 60 11.60 0.66 -1.64
N ALA A 61 11.71 0.11 -0.43
CA ALA A 61 11.72 -1.34 -0.22
C ALA A 61 10.39 -2.00 -0.63
N ILE A 62 9.25 -1.34 -0.42
CA ILE A 62 7.96 -1.78 -0.93
C ILE A 62 7.94 -1.78 -2.46
N SER A 63 8.39 -0.72 -3.12
CA SER A 63 8.43 -0.62 -4.58
C SER A 63 9.33 -1.71 -5.20
N ASP A 64 10.45 -2.03 -4.56
CA ASP A 64 11.31 -3.14 -4.96
C ASP A 64 10.60 -4.50 -4.78
N GLY A 65 9.88 -4.68 -3.67
CA GLY A 65 9.07 -5.87 -3.40
C GLY A 65 7.92 -6.07 -4.40
N LEU A 66 7.26 -5.00 -4.84
CA LEU A 66 6.19 -5.03 -5.85
C LEU A 66 6.71 -5.36 -7.25
N SER A 67 7.99 -5.09 -7.50
CA SER A 67 8.66 -5.41 -8.76
C SER A 67 9.12 -6.87 -8.86
N SER A 68 8.86 -7.68 -7.82
CA SER A 68 9.23 -9.09 -7.80
C SER A 68 8.42 -9.92 -8.82
N SER A 69 9.09 -10.88 -9.45
CA SER A 69 8.44 -11.90 -10.28
C SER A 69 7.76 -13.00 -9.45
N ASP A 70 8.05 -13.08 -8.15
CA ASP A 70 7.42 -14.03 -7.23
C ASP A 70 6.07 -13.48 -6.74
N PHE A 71 4.98 -14.14 -7.13
CA PHE A 71 3.63 -13.75 -6.75
C PHE A 71 3.38 -13.79 -5.24
N ALA A 72 3.97 -14.75 -4.52
CA ALA A 72 3.81 -14.87 -3.07
C ALA A 72 4.53 -13.73 -2.36
N ARG A 73 5.75 -13.40 -2.81
CA ARG A 73 6.50 -12.26 -2.29
C ARG A 73 5.76 -10.95 -2.52
N THR A 74 5.23 -10.72 -3.73
CA THR A 74 4.42 -9.54 -4.05
C THR A 74 3.17 -9.44 -3.17
N ARG A 75 2.51 -10.56 -2.88
CA ARG A 75 1.36 -10.60 -1.96
C ARG A 75 1.75 -10.20 -0.54
N SER A 76 2.88 -10.71 -0.04
CA SER A 76 3.43 -10.30 1.27
C SER A 76 3.78 -8.82 1.28
N THR A 77 4.39 -8.30 0.21
CA THR A 77 4.67 -6.86 0.05
C THR A 77 3.41 -6.02 0.17
N LEU A 78 2.32 -6.42 -0.48
CA LEU A 78 1.03 -5.72 -0.38
C LEU A 78 0.48 -5.75 1.06
N ALA A 79 0.62 -6.88 1.77
CA ALA A 79 0.18 -6.98 3.17
C ALA A 79 1.00 -6.09 4.13
N VAL A 80 2.32 -6.04 3.93
CA VAL A 80 3.20 -5.13 4.69
C VAL A 80 2.82 -3.67 4.38
N LEU A 81 2.65 -3.32 3.10
CA LEU A 81 2.25 -1.99 2.66
C LEU A 81 0.94 -1.54 3.31
N ASP A 82 -0.08 -2.39 3.29
CA ASP A 82 -1.38 -2.09 3.92
C ASP A 82 -1.23 -1.84 5.43
N THR A 83 -0.45 -2.66 6.10
CA THR A 83 -0.21 -2.52 7.54
C THR A 83 0.54 -1.22 7.85
N LEU A 84 1.59 -0.88 7.09
CA LEU A 84 2.32 0.36 7.26
C LEU A 84 1.43 1.58 7.01
N TYR A 85 0.60 1.54 5.97
CA TYR A 85 -0.32 2.63 5.67
C TYR A 85 -1.30 2.91 6.83
N LYS A 86 -1.92 1.85 7.36
CA LYS A 86 -2.89 1.93 8.46
C LYS A 86 -2.25 2.35 9.79
N ASN A 87 -0.95 2.10 9.98
CA ASN A 87 -0.28 2.29 11.28
C ASN A 87 0.78 3.40 11.31
N CYS A 88 1.30 3.90 10.20
CA CYS A 88 2.34 4.94 10.22
C CYS A 88 1.78 6.37 10.19
N GLY A 89 0.49 6.55 9.93
CA GLY A 89 -0.19 7.85 9.99
C GLY A 89 0.10 8.78 8.80
N SER A 90 -0.34 10.05 8.91
CA SER A 90 -0.29 11.02 7.81
C SER A 90 1.09 11.17 7.12
N PRO A 91 2.25 11.26 7.83
CA PRO A 91 3.54 11.41 7.15
C PRO A 91 3.84 10.28 6.15
N PHE A 92 3.49 9.04 6.49
CA PHE A 92 3.64 7.90 5.60
C PHE A 92 2.66 7.95 4.43
N ALA A 93 1.38 8.26 4.68
CA ALA A 93 0.40 8.41 3.62
C ALA A 93 0.80 9.51 2.61
N VAL A 94 1.31 10.65 3.09
CA VAL A 94 1.81 11.74 2.23
C VAL A 94 2.98 11.27 1.37
N ALA A 95 3.96 10.59 1.97
CA ALA A 95 5.12 10.05 1.26
C ALA A 95 4.70 9.02 0.20
N LEU A 96 3.79 8.10 0.55
CA LEU A 96 3.24 7.09 -0.35
C LEU A 96 2.63 7.72 -1.61
N THR A 97 1.87 8.80 -1.43
CA THR A 97 1.21 9.48 -2.56
C THR A 97 2.15 10.25 -3.47
N GLN A 98 3.46 10.33 -3.16
CA GLN A 98 4.45 10.83 -4.11
C GLN A 98 4.86 9.76 -5.13
N ASP A 99 4.60 8.48 -4.86
CA ASP A 99 4.99 7.36 -5.73
C ASP A 99 3.77 6.57 -6.28
N LEU A 100 2.68 7.28 -6.59
CA LEU A 100 1.47 6.64 -7.16
C LEU A 100 1.71 6.05 -8.56
N ASP A 101 2.76 6.49 -9.26
CA ASP A 101 3.15 5.94 -10.55
C ASP A 101 3.62 4.49 -10.44
N ALA A 102 4.29 4.11 -9.35
CA ALA A 102 4.65 2.71 -9.08
C ALA A 102 3.39 1.82 -9.00
N PHE A 103 2.33 2.27 -8.31
CA PHE A 103 1.07 1.53 -8.22
C PHE A 103 0.33 1.45 -9.54
N LYS A 104 0.32 2.54 -10.31
CA LYS A 104 -0.21 2.52 -11.66
C LYS A 104 0.52 1.48 -12.52
N ASN A 105 1.85 1.51 -12.51
CA ASN A 105 2.66 0.59 -13.29
C ASN A 105 2.42 -0.87 -12.87
N PHE A 106 2.28 -1.11 -11.57
CA PHE A 106 1.92 -2.42 -11.03
C PHE A 106 0.54 -2.89 -11.52
N ILE A 107 -0.48 -2.03 -11.47
CA ILE A 107 -1.85 -2.36 -11.92
C ILE A 107 -1.88 -2.63 -13.43
N GLU A 108 -1.17 -1.82 -14.23
CA GLU A 108 -1.14 -1.92 -15.69
C GLU A 108 -0.17 -2.97 -16.24
N SER A 109 0.71 -3.50 -15.39
CA SER A 109 1.72 -4.47 -15.80
C SER A 109 1.04 -5.78 -16.22
N PRO A 110 1.37 -6.33 -17.40
CA PRO A 110 0.88 -7.64 -17.83
C PRO A 110 1.45 -8.78 -16.98
N ASN A 111 2.55 -8.54 -16.25
CA ASN A 111 3.20 -9.54 -15.42
C ASN A 111 2.58 -9.63 -14.01
N THR A 112 1.74 -8.65 -13.64
CA THR A 112 1.03 -8.68 -12.36
C THR A 112 -0.16 -9.63 -12.46
N ASN A 113 -0.21 -10.63 -11.57
CA ASN A 113 -1.32 -11.56 -11.54
C ASN A 113 -2.62 -10.87 -11.08
N ALA A 114 -3.76 -11.46 -11.46
CA ALA A 114 -5.08 -10.89 -11.19
C ALA A 114 -5.36 -10.71 -9.68
N GLU A 115 -4.89 -11.63 -8.83
CA GLU A 115 -5.14 -11.58 -7.40
C GLU A 115 -4.40 -10.42 -6.72
N ASN A 116 -3.10 -10.26 -6.99
CA ASN A 116 -2.33 -9.15 -6.41
C ASN A 116 -2.83 -7.80 -6.94
N ARG A 117 -3.28 -7.75 -8.20
CA ARG A 117 -3.94 -6.56 -8.75
C ARG A 117 -5.26 -6.25 -8.03
N ARG A 118 -6.10 -7.27 -7.82
CA ARG A 118 -7.36 -7.16 -7.08
C ARG A 118 -7.10 -6.68 -5.65
N GLN A 119 -6.09 -7.24 -4.98
CA GLN A 119 -5.70 -6.85 -3.63
C GLN A 119 -5.29 -5.38 -3.55
N LEU A 120 -4.41 -4.91 -4.44
CA LEU A 120 -4.00 -3.50 -4.44
C LEU A 120 -5.18 -2.55 -4.71
N LEU A 121 -6.08 -2.89 -5.64
CA LEU A 121 -7.29 -2.11 -5.88
C LEU A 121 -8.18 -2.09 -4.63
N GLY A 122 -8.37 -3.22 -3.96
CA GLY A 122 -9.09 -3.31 -2.70
C GLY A 122 -8.51 -2.41 -1.61
N MET A 123 -7.19 -2.45 -1.43
CA MET A 123 -6.46 -1.59 -0.49
C MET A 123 -6.69 -0.11 -0.79
N ILE A 124 -6.56 0.32 -2.06
CA ILE A 124 -6.80 1.73 -2.45
C ILE A 124 -8.23 2.17 -2.12
N ALA A 125 -9.23 1.33 -2.38
CA ALA A 125 -10.63 1.65 -2.04
C ALA A 125 -10.83 1.76 -0.52
N GLU A 126 -10.28 0.81 0.25
CA GLU A 126 -10.36 0.84 1.71
C GLU A 126 -9.70 2.09 2.28
N TRP A 127 -8.52 2.45 1.80
CA TRP A 127 -7.81 3.65 2.22
C TRP A 127 -8.61 4.92 1.96
N VAL A 128 -9.28 5.01 0.81
CA VAL A 128 -10.17 6.14 0.46
C VAL A 128 -11.42 6.18 1.34
N VAL A 129 -11.96 5.03 1.76
CA VAL A 129 -13.06 4.96 2.72
C VAL A 129 -12.63 5.45 4.10
N LEU A 130 -11.48 4.99 4.60
CA LEU A 130 -10.94 5.37 5.92
C LEU A 130 -10.78 6.90 6.07
N ASP A 131 -10.51 7.60 4.98
CA ASP A 131 -10.42 9.07 4.91
C ASP A 131 -11.76 9.79 4.94
N MET A 132 -12.78 9.19 4.34
CA MET A 132 -14.13 9.76 4.35
C MET A 132 -14.80 9.61 5.71
N ASP A 133 -14.38 8.63 6.50
CA ASP A 133 -14.85 8.44 7.87
C ASP A 133 -14.25 9.49 8.83
N LYS A 134 -14.96 10.62 8.93
CA LYS A 134 -14.64 11.72 9.87
C LYS A 134 -14.72 11.32 11.35
N SER A 135 -15.23 10.13 11.68
CA SER A 135 -15.57 9.75 13.05
C SER A 135 -14.46 8.99 13.79
N VAL A 136 -13.54 8.32 13.09
CA VAL A 136 -12.61 7.39 13.74
C VAL A 136 -11.14 7.81 13.62
N HIS A 137 -10.68 8.43 12.53
CA HIS A 137 -9.26 8.74 12.33
C HIS A 137 -9.00 10.15 11.77
N LYS A 138 -9.05 11.18 12.63
CA LYS A 138 -8.54 12.55 12.34
C LYS A 138 -7.03 12.62 11.96
N HIS A 139 -6.34 11.48 11.90
CA HIS A 139 -4.89 11.40 11.73
C HIS A 139 -4.45 10.96 10.33
N LEU A 140 -5.40 10.56 9.49
CA LEU A 140 -5.19 10.34 8.06
C LEU A 140 -5.97 11.43 7.32
N ASP A 141 -5.59 12.70 7.50
CA ASP A 141 -5.92 13.70 6.47
C ASP A 141 -5.24 13.18 5.20
N LEU A 142 -5.97 12.46 4.35
CA LEU A 142 -5.36 11.98 3.12
C LEU A 142 -5.01 13.16 2.24
N THR A 143 -3.91 12.98 1.52
CA THR A 143 -3.62 13.86 0.40
C THR A 143 -4.74 13.68 -0.63
N PRO A 144 -5.34 14.77 -1.13
CA PRO A 144 -6.29 14.74 -2.24
C PRO A 144 -5.81 13.91 -3.45
N LYS A 145 -4.49 13.70 -3.56
CA LYS A 145 -3.83 12.81 -4.52
C LYS A 145 -4.35 11.38 -4.52
N LEU A 146 -4.48 10.70 -3.37
CA LEU A 146 -4.92 9.29 -3.35
C LEU A 146 -6.38 9.16 -3.81
N ARG A 147 -7.25 10.07 -3.36
CA ARG A 147 -8.64 10.12 -3.81
C ARG A 147 -8.73 10.33 -5.32
N HIS A 148 -8.01 11.30 -5.86
CA HIS A 148 -7.98 11.53 -7.31
C HIS A 148 -7.46 10.32 -8.08
N PHE A 149 -6.45 9.61 -7.55
CA PHE A 149 -5.93 8.39 -8.13
C PHE A 149 -6.98 7.27 -8.19
N PHE A 150 -7.69 7.03 -7.08
CA PHE A 150 -8.81 6.10 -7.02
C PHE A 150 -9.90 6.47 -8.06
N GLU A 151 -10.34 7.72 -8.08
CA GLU A 151 -11.39 8.13 -9.02
C GLU A 151 -10.94 8.00 -10.48
N ALA A 152 -9.67 8.27 -10.78
CA ALA A 152 -9.10 8.11 -12.11
C ALA A 152 -9.06 6.63 -12.55
N LEU A 153 -8.76 5.70 -11.63
CA LEU A 153 -8.88 4.27 -11.89
C LEU A 153 -10.33 3.86 -12.18
N VAL A 154 -11.30 4.32 -11.38
CA VAL A 154 -12.73 4.02 -11.63
C VAL A 154 -13.18 4.56 -13.00
N ARG A 155 -12.80 5.79 -13.36
CA ARG A 155 -13.09 6.40 -14.66
C ARG A 155 -12.44 5.65 -15.82
N ALA A 156 -11.23 5.13 -15.62
CA ALA A 156 -10.52 4.30 -16.60
C ALA A 156 -11.14 2.90 -16.80
N GLY A 157 -12.06 2.50 -15.92
CA GLY A 157 -12.80 1.24 -16.02
C GLY A 157 -12.25 0.12 -15.16
N TYR A 158 -11.29 0.40 -14.25
CA TYR A 158 -10.80 -0.63 -13.35
C TYR A 158 -11.90 -1.06 -12.37
N GLU A 159 -12.04 -2.37 -12.20
CA GLU A 159 -13.02 -2.96 -11.29
C GLU A 159 -12.42 -3.10 -9.89
N PHE A 160 -13.08 -2.48 -8.92
CA PHE A 160 -12.74 -2.59 -7.52
C PHE A 160 -13.59 -3.69 -6.87
N PRO A 161 -13.04 -4.44 -5.91
CA PRO A 161 -13.82 -5.42 -5.16
C PRO A 161 -14.99 -4.74 -4.41
N LEU A 162 -16.16 -5.38 -4.43
CA LEU A 162 -17.38 -4.82 -3.83
C LEU A 162 -17.22 -4.66 -2.32
N GLU A 163 -16.60 -5.65 -1.66
CA GLU A 163 -16.34 -5.68 -0.24
C GLU A 163 -15.55 -4.46 0.29
N HIS A 164 -14.78 -3.79 -0.57
CA HIS A 164 -14.00 -2.58 -0.23
C HIS A 164 -14.68 -1.28 -0.68
N THR A 165 -15.76 -1.35 -1.45
CA THR A 165 -16.45 -0.18 -2.02
C THR A 165 -17.88 0.01 -1.50
N GLU A 166 -18.44 -0.98 -0.82
CA GLU A 166 -19.77 -0.90 -0.18
C GLU A 166 -19.90 0.23 0.85
N GLN A 167 -18.77 0.66 1.44
CA GLN A 167 -18.73 1.74 2.43
C GLN A 167 -18.67 3.13 1.79
N LEU A 168 -18.52 3.22 0.46
CA LEU A 168 -18.59 4.49 -0.26
C LEU A 168 -20.03 5.04 -0.24
N PRO A 169 -20.22 6.36 -0.33
CA PRO A 169 -21.56 6.93 -0.46
C PRO A 169 -22.31 6.30 -1.66
N PRO A 170 -23.61 5.98 -1.53
CA PRO A 170 -24.39 5.38 -2.61
C PRO A 170 -24.32 6.19 -3.91
N GLY A 171 -24.19 5.52 -5.05
CA GLY A 171 -24.09 6.18 -6.36
C GLY A 171 -22.71 6.73 -6.71
N THR A 172 -21.72 6.63 -5.82
CA THR A 172 -20.37 7.18 -6.06
C THR A 172 -19.70 6.53 -7.26
N LEU A 173 -19.70 5.20 -7.33
CA LEU A 173 -19.07 4.47 -8.43
C LEU A 173 -19.79 4.69 -9.76
N GLU A 174 -21.13 4.69 -9.75
CA GLU A 174 -21.97 4.93 -10.92
C GLU A 174 -21.71 6.32 -11.49
N ARG A 175 -21.67 7.34 -10.63
CA ARG A 175 -21.35 8.71 -11.02
C ARG A 175 -19.95 8.79 -11.63
N LEU A 176 -18.93 8.26 -10.95
CA LEU A 176 -17.56 8.26 -11.46
C LEU A 176 -17.42 7.51 -12.78
N ARG A 177 -18.14 6.40 -12.97
CA ARG A 177 -18.14 5.64 -14.22
C ARG A 177 -18.86 6.37 -15.37
N ALA A 178 -19.89 7.14 -15.06
CA ALA A 178 -20.63 7.94 -16.04
C ALA A 178 -19.85 9.19 -16.48
N GLU A 179 -18.96 9.71 -15.63
CA GLU A 179 -18.09 10.83 -15.97
C GLU A 179 -17.11 10.45 -17.08
N ASN A 180 -17.12 11.23 -18.18
CA ASN A 180 -16.28 10.96 -19.33
C ASN A 180 -14.80 11.23 -18.99
N ASN A 181 -13.95 10.24 -19.25
CA ASN A 181 -12.52 10.26 -18.93
C ASN A 181 -11.75 11.39 -19.64
N ALA A 182 -12.34 11.99 -20.69
CA ALA A 182 -11.72 13.05 -21.50
C ALA A 182 -11.40 14.34 -20.72
N ALA A 183 -12.22 14.73 -19.73
CA ALA A 183 -12.02 15.98 -18.98
C ALA A 183 -10.84 15.92 -17.99
N TRP A 184 -10.43 14.71 -17.59
CA TRP A 184 -9.42 14.50 -16.54
C TRP A 184 -8.00 14.23 -17.06
N ARG A 185 -7.85 13.95 -18.37
CA ARG A 185 -6.56 13.59 -19.01
C ARG A 185 -5.45 14.64 -18.86
N GLY A 186 -5.73 15.85 -18.38
CA GLY A 186 -4.75 16.94 -18.24
C GLY A 186 -4.55 17.51 -16.84
N LEU A 187 -5.39 17.16 -15.85
CA LEU A 187 -5.43 17.93 -14.59
C LEU A 187 -4.46 17.43 -13.50
N PHE A 188 -4.04 16.17 -13.54
CA PHE A 188 -3.22 15.55 -12.47
C PHE A 188 -2.03 14.73 -12.96
N GLY A 189 -1.67 14.80 -14.25
CA GLY A 189 -0.47 14.14 -14.81
C GLY A 189 -0.52 12.61 -14.91
N VAL A 190 -1.44 11.93 -14.23
CA VAL A 190 -1.56 10.45 -14.26
C VAL A 190 -2.50 10.02 -15.38
N ARG A 191 -1.99 9.28 -16.37
CA ARG A 191 -2.75 8.79 -17.53
C ARG A 191 -2.89 7.28 -17.51
N PHE A 192 -4.08 6.77 -17.19
CA PHE A 192 -4.36 5.33 -17.24
C PHE A 192 -4.68 4.82 -18.64
N LYS A 193 -4.35 3.55 -18.90
CA LYS A 193 -4.89 2.80 -20.04
C LYS A 193 -6.39 2.61 -19.83
N SER A 194 -7.19 2.94 -20.84
CA SER A 194 -8.62 2.59 -20.82
C SER A 194 -8.73 1.06 -20.85
N VAL A 195 -9.53 0.50 -19.94
CA VAL A 195 -9.83 -0.95 -19.92
C VAL A 195 -11.29 -1.25 -20.32
N ARG A 196 -12.06 -0.21 -20.67
CA ARG A 196 -13.34 -0.32 -21.36
C ARG A 196 -13.15 -0.62 -22.84
#